data_AF-A0A662KMI5-F1
#
_entry.id   AF-A0A662KMI5-F1
#
_cell.length_a   1.000
_cell.length_b   1.000
_cell.length_c   1.000
_cell.angle_alpha   90.00
_cell.angle_beta   90.00
_cell.angle_gamma   90.00
#
_symmetry.space_group_name_H-M   'P 1'
#
loop_
_entity.id
_entity.type
_entity.pdbx_description
1 polymer ?
#
loop_
_entity_poly.entity_id
_entity_poly.type
_entity_poly.pdbx_seq_one_letter_code
_entity_poly.pdbx_strand_id
1 'polypeptide(L)'
;VRRFPTSKFEHFKKENIERHLRENGFEYFYLGDLLGGFREGGYQKYMESDDFRRGLQMLVDMAKSKKIAIICKEKFPWKCHRWQISRKLTEMGFRVVHILDEKRTYIHKTL
;
A
#
# COMPACT_ATOMS: atom_id res chain seq x y z
N VAL A 1 1.52 -1.16 2.10
CA VAL A 1 1.39 -2.58 2.43
C VAL A 1 2.75 -3.07 2.95
N ARG A 2 2.82 -4.05 3.84
CA ARG A 2 4.10 -4.54 4.42
C ARG A 2 4.08 -6.05 4.43
N ARG A 3 5.12 -6.70 3.88
CA ARG A 3 5.25 -8.17 3.89
C ARG A 3 5.42 -8.72 5.31
N PHE A 4 6.14 -7.98 6.13
CA PHE A 4 6.29 -8.27 7.55
C PHE A 4 5.75 -7.06 8.33
N PRO A 5 4.50 -7.10 8.81
CA PRO A 5 3.89 -5.97 9.51
C PRO A 5 4.34 -5.88 10.98
N THR A 6 5.62 -6.18 11.24
CA THR A 6 6.27 -6.05 12.55
C THR A 6 7.07 -4.76 12.62
N SER A 7 7.35 -4.28 13.84
CA SER A 7 8.09 -3.04 14.07
C SER A 7 8.60 -2.95 15.51
N LYS A 8 9.72 -2.25 15.71
CA LYS A 8 10.19 -1.82 17.04
C LYS A 8 9.25 -0.77 17.68
N PHE A 9 8.50 -0.04 16.85
CA PHE A 9 7.48 0.89 17.28
C PHE A 9 6.15 0.16 17.41
N GLU A 10 5.60 0.10 18.63
CA GLU A 10 4.38 -0.66 18.94
C GLU A 10 3.20 -0.29 18.05
N HIS A 11 2.95 1.00 17.82
CA HIS A 11 1.84 1.48 16.98
C HIS A 11 1.95 1.05 15.51
N PHE A 12 3.12 0.58 15.06
CA PHE A 12 3.31 0.01 13.74
C PHE A 12 3.22 -1.53 13.72
N LYS A 13 2.95 -2.23 14.82
CA LYS A 13 2.66 -3.68 14.77
C LYS A 13 1.28 -3.91 14.15
N LYS A 14 1.09 -5.05 13.47
CA LYS A 14 -0.15 -5.38 12.75
C LYS A 14 -1.37 -5.26 13.65
N GLU A 15 -1.30 -5.91 14.80
CA GLU A 15 -2.39 -6.05 15.77
C GLU A 15 -2.80 -4.67 16.31
N ASN A 16 -1.81 -3.81 16.55
CA ASN A 16 -2.06 -2.44 16.98
C ASN A 16 -2.66 -1.60 15.84
N ILE A 17 -2.11 -1.63 14.63
CA ILE A 17 -2.70 -0.87 13.51
C ILE A 17 -4.16 -1.29 13.28
N GLU A 18 -4.41 -2.59 13.22
CA GLU A 18 -5.75 -3.15 13.02
C GLU A 18 -6.73 -2.71 14.10
N ARG A 19 -6.31 -2.77 15.37
CA ARG A 19 -7.12 -2.28 16.50
C ARG A 19 -7.46 -0.80 16.36
N HIS A 20 -6.46 0.06 16.19
CA HIS A 20 -6.68 1.52 16.10
C HIS A 20 -7.52 1.89 14.87
N LEU A 21 -7.34 1.23 13.73
CA LEU A 21 -8.17 1.46 12.54
C LEU A 21 -9.63 1.10 12.82
N ARG A 22 -9.88 -0.08 13.40
CA ARG A 22 -11.23 -0.53 13.73
C ARG A 22 -11.93 0.39 14.73
N GLU A 23 -11.22 0.84 15.77
CA GLU A 23 -11.73 1.81 16.75
C GLU A 23 -12.11 3.16 16.12
N ASN A 24 -11.52 3.50 14.97
CA ASN A 24 -11.79 4.72 14.22
C ASN A 24 -12.70 4.49 13.00
N GLY A 25 -13.38 3.33 12.92
CA GLY A 25 -14.33 3.03 11.84
C GLY A 25 -13.70 2.64 10.50
N PHE A 26 -12.42 2.25 10.49
CA PHE A 26 -11.73 1.76 9.29
C PHE A 26 -11.60 0.24 9.30
N GLU A 27 -11.85 -0.37 8.15
CA GLU A 27 -11.49 -1.77 7.91
C GLU A 27 -9.98 -1.91 7.71
N TYR A 28 -9.38 -2.98 8.24
CA TYR A 28 -8.00 -3.36 7.95
C TYR A 28 -7.98 -4.59 7.06
N PHE A 29 -7.27 -4.50 5.93
CA PHE A 29 -7.12 -5.60 4.99
C PHE A 29 -5.64 -5.87 4.72
N TYR A 30 -5.17 -7.06 5.11
CA TYR A 30 -3.77 -7.44 4.96
C TYR A 30 -3.48 -8.02 3.58
N LEU A 31 -2.70 -7.27 2.77
CA LEU A 31 -2.20 -7.70 1.45
C LEU A 31 -0.67 -7.86 1.42
N GLY A 32 -0.03 -8.04 2.58
CA GLY A 32 1.43 -8.10 2.68
C GLY A 32 2.07 -9.23 1.86
N ASP A 33 1.40 -10.37 1.77
CA ASP A 33 1.92 -11.54 1.07
C ASP A 33 1.88 -11.37 -0.46
N LEU A 34 0.97 -10.53 -0.97
CA LEU A 34 0.76 -10.29 -2.40
C LEU A 34 1.41 -9.00 -2.89
N LEU A 35 1.45 -7.96 -2.06
CA LEU A 35 1.91 -6.62 -2.47
C LEU A 35 3.00 -6.05 -1.56
N GLY A 36 3.36 -6.72 -0.47
CA GLY A 36 4.44 -6.27 0.40
C GLY A 36 5.81 -6.30 -0.30
N GLY A 37 6.66 -5.34 0.05
CA GLY A 37 8.06 -5.28 -0.37
C GLY A 37 8.94 -6.39 0.22
N PHE A 38 10.27 -6.21 0.18
CA PHE A 38 11.27 -7.20 0.60
C PHE A 38 11.10 -8.52 -0.17
N ARG A 39 11.45 -8.46 -1.46
CA ARG A 39 11.32 -9.55 -2.43
C ARG A 39 12.69 -9.88 -2.99
N GLU A 40 12.95 -11.16 -3.14
CA GLU A 40 14.17 -11.66 -3.79
C GLU A 40 14.21 -11.18 -5.24
N GLY A 41 15.39 -10.72 -5.70
CA GLY A 41 15.54 -10.10 -7.02
C GLY A 41 14.89 -8.72 -7.17
N GLY A 42 14.38 -8.14 -6.07
CA GLY A 42 13.83 -6.78 -6.06
C GLY A 42 12.34 -6.70 -6.37
N TYR A 43 11.73 -5.57 -6.01
CA TYR A 43 10.28 -5.41 -6.12
C TYR A 43 9.80 -5.31 -7.57
N GLN A 44 10.59 -4.73 -8.48
CA GLN A 44 10.22 -4.63 -9.89
C GLN A 44 10.09 -6.01 -10.54
N LYS A 45 11.05 -6.92 -10.32
CA LYS A 45 10.95 -8.32 -10.78
C LYS A 45 9.72 -9.01 -10.18
N TYR A 46 9.45 -8.80 -8.89
CA TYR A 46 8.27 -9.36 -8.25
C TYR A 46 6.94 -8.88 -8.85
N MET A 47 6.88 -7.68 -9.44
CA MET A 47 5.67 -7.17 -10.09
C MET A 47 5.24 -7.99 -11.31
N GLU A 48 6.12 -8.83 -11.84
CA GLU A 48 5.85 -9.75 -12.96
C GLU A 48 5.23 -11.09 -12.49
N SER A 49 5.09 -11.29 -11.18
CA SER A 49 4.49 -12.50 -10.61
C SER A 49 2.97 -12.49 -10.60
N ASP A 50 2.37 -13.68 -10.59
CA ASP A 50 0.91 -13.83 -10.47
C ASP A 50 0.37 -13.39 -9.11
N ASP A 51 1.16 -13.53 -8.04
CA ASP A 51 0.78 -13.01 -6.73
C ASP A 51 0.62 -11.48 -6.74
N PHE A 52 1.54 -10.77 -7.40
CA PHE A 52 1.43 -9.33 -7.54
C PHE A 52 0.20 -8.95 -8.38
N ARG A 53 -0.01 -9.62 -9.53
CA ARG A 53 -1.21 -9.39 -10.38
C ARG A 53 -2.50 -9.59 -9.59
N ARG A 54 -2.58 -10.68 -8.81
CA ARG A 54 -3.73 -11.00 -7.94
C ARG A 54 -3.94 -9.91 -6.89
N GLY A 55 -2.88 -9.52 -6.19
CA GLY A 55 -2.97 -8.46 -5.18
C GLY A 55 -3.40 -7.12 -5.76
N LEU A 56 -2.89 -6.76 -6.95
CA LEU A 56 -3.25 -5.52 -7.64
C LEU A 56 -4.72 -5.54 -8.06
N GLN A 57 -5.21 -6.67 -8.59
CA GLN A 57 -6.62 -6.84 -8.95
C GLN A 57 -7.54 -6.69 -7.74
N MET A 58 -7.17 -7.29 -6.59
CA MET A 58 -7.91 -7.11 -5.34
C MET A 58 -7.98 -5.64 -4.90
N LEU A 59 -6.91 -4.87 -5.04
CA LEU A 59 -6.94 -3.42 -4.77
C LEU A 59 -7.89 -2.69 -5.71
N VAL A 60 -7.83 -3.00 -7.01
CA VAL A 60 -8.68 -2.39 -8.04
C VAL A 60 -10.15 -2.65 -7.74
N ASP A 61 -10.52 -3.88 -7.40
CA ASP A 61 -11.91 -4.24 -7.12
C ASP A 61 -12.42 -3.60 -5.83
N MET A 62 -11.59 -3.50 -4.79
CA MET A 62 -11.95 -2.72 -3.60
C MET A 62 -12.09 -1.22 -3.91
N ALA A 63 -11.21 -0.67 -4.74
CA ALA A 63 -11.23 0.76 -5.09
C ALA A 63 -12.46 1.18 -5.92
N LYS A 64 -13.11 0.24 -6.60
CA LYS A 64 -14.36 0.50 -7.34
C LYS A 64 -15.56 0.77 -6.42
N SER A 65 -15.57 0.20 -5.21
CA SER A 65 -16.70 0.29 -4.28
C SER A 65 -16.43 1.17 -3.07
N LYS A 66 -15.16 1.33 -2.68
CA LYS A 66 -14.77 2.08 -1.48
C LYS A 66 -13.49 2.89 -1.68
N LYS A 67 -13.37 3.96 -0.89
CA LYS A 67 -12.10 4.70 -0.76
C LYS A 67 -11.13 3.84 0.04
N ILE A 68 -9.97 3.55 -0.54
CA ILE A 68 -8.95 2.72 0.09
C ILE A 68 -7.66 3.51 0.34
N ALA A 69 -6.93 3.13 1.39
CA ALA A 69 -5.61 3.66 1.69
C ALA A 69 -4.58 2.53 1.82
N ILE A 70 -3.41 2.68 1.19
CA ILE A 70 -2.31 1.72 1.30
C ILE A 70 -1.20 2.26 2.21
N ILE A 71 -0.94 1.58 3.33
CA ILE A 71 0.03 2.03 4.35
C ILE A 71 1.29 1.17 4.42
N CYS A 72 2.48 1.80 4.38
CA CYS A 72 3.79 1.22 4.75
C CYS A 72 4.36 2.02 5.93
N LYS A 73 5.59 1.71 6.37
CA LYS A 73 6.30 2.45 7.42
C LYS A 73 6.98 3.73 6.89
N GLU A 74 7.47 3.73 5.64
CA GLU A 74 8.17 4.89 5.08
C GLU A 74 7.23 6.07 4.85
N LYS A 75 7.61 7.25 5.35
CA LYS A 75 6.86 8.50 5.12
C LYS A 75 6.70 8.84 3.64
N PHE A 76 7.80 8.77 2.89
CA PHE A 76 7.83 9.20 1.50
C PHE A 76 7.61 8.04 0.52
N PRO A 77 6.62 8.11 -0.37
CA PRO A 77 6.24 6.98 -1.21
C PRO A 77 7.35 6.61 -2.21
N TRP A 78 8.05 7.59 -2.81
CA TRP A 78 9.17 7.37 -3.73
C TRP A 78 10.39 6.67 -3.12
N LYS A 79 10.44 6.52 -1.79
CA LYS A 79 11.47 5.76 -1.08
C LYS A 79 11.04 4.32 -0.78
N CYS A 80 9.86 3.88 -1.23
CA CYS A 80 9.34 2.56 -0.93
C CYS A 80 8.59 1.94 -2.11
N HIS A 81 8.32 0.64 -1.99
CA HIS A 81 7.63 -0.15 -3.01
C HIS A 81 6.21 0.33 -3.35
N ARG A 82 5.58 1.15 -2.49
CA ARG A 82 4.25 1.73 -2.77
C ARG A 82 4.28 2.69 -3.96
N TRP A 83 5.44 3.26 -4.29
CA TRP A 83 5.57 4.09 -5.50
C TRP A 83 5.23 3.28 -6.76
N GLN A 84 5.77 2.07 -6.88
CA GLN A 84 5.51 1.19 -8.00
C GLN A 84 4.05 0.72 -8.06
N ILE A 85 3.44 0.40 -6.91
CA ILE A 85 1.99 0.08 -6.84
C ILE A 85 1.17 1.28 -7.33
N SER A 86 1.51 2.48 -6.85
CA SER A 86 0.81 3.71 -7.22
C SER A 86 0.93 4.02 -8.70
N ARG A 87 2.10 3.76 -9.30
CA ARG A 87 2.32 3.90 -10.73
C ARG A 87 1.40 2.97 -11.51
N LYS A 88 1.31 1.69 -11.13
CA LYS A 88 0.39 0.73 -11.77
C LYS A 88 -1.07 1.12 -11.64
N LEU A 89 -1.51 1.55 -10.47
CA LEU A 89 -2.87 2.06 -10.29
C LEU A 89 -3.15 3.30 -11.17
N THR A 90 -2.18 4.21 -11.28
CA THR A 90 -2.32 5.42 -12.11
C THR A 90 -2.33 5.09 -13.60
N GLU A 91 -1.47 4.17 -14.06
CA GLU A 91 -1.49 3.61 -15.43
C GLU A 91 -2.85 2.98 -15.76
N MET A 92 -3.56 2.44 -14.77
CA MET A 92 -4.92 1.89 -14.89
C MET A 92 -6.04 2.93 -14.75
N GLY A 93 -5.70 4.23 -14.70
CA GLY A 93 -6.67 5.33 -14.64
C GLY A 93 -7.13 5.75 -13.25
N PHE A 94 -6.61 5.15 -12.18
CA PHE A 94 -6.96 5.55 -10.81
C PHE A 94 -6.22 6.82 -10.41
N ARG A 95 -6.94 7.77 -9.79
CA ARG A 95 -6.31 8.92 -9.13
C ARG A 95 -5.69 8.49 -7.81
N VAL A 96 -4.37 8.41 -7.75
CA VAL A 96 -3.63 8.09 -6.52
C VAL A 96 -3.15 9.36 -5.82
N VAL A 97 -3.54 9.53 -4.55
CA VAL A 97 -3.13 10.64 -3.70
C VAL A 97 -2.28 10.11 -2.55
N HIS A 98 -1.06 10.63 -2.42
CA HIS A 98 -0.14 10.32 -1.34
C HIS A 98 -0.36 11.27 -0.17
N ILE A 99 -0.65 10.74 1.01
CA ILE A 99 -0.74 11.49 2.26
C ILE A 99 0.67 11.54 2.87
N LEU A 100 1.29 12.73 2.90
CA LEU A 100 2.66 12.91 3.39
C LEU A 100 2.68 13.30 4.87
N ASP A 101 1.73 14.14 5.28
CA ASP A 101 1.41 14.50 6.66
C ASP A 101 0.03 15.15 6.72
N GLU A 102 -0.34 15.68 7.87
CA GLU A 102 -1.64 16.33 8.14
C GLU A 102 -2.01 17.42 7.12
N LYS A 103 -1.02 18.16 6.60
CA LYS A 103 -1.26 19.34 5.75
C LYS A 103 -0.86 19.13 4.30
N ARG A 104 -0.11 18.06 4.00
CA ARG A 104 0.50 17.87 2.68
C ARG A 104 0.08 16.57 2.04
N THR A 105 -0.42 16.71 0.82
CA THR A 105 -0.66 15.60 -0.09
C THR A 105 0.12 15.79 -1.39
N TYR A 106 0.34 14.69 -2.11
CA TYR A 106 0.96 14.69 -3.43
C TYR A 106 0.18 13.77 -4.36
N ILE A 107 -0.30 14.30 -5.48
CA ILE A 107 -0.96 13.49 -6.51
C ILE A 107 0.13 12.76 -7.29
N HIS A 108 0.02 11.43 -7.38
CA HIS A 108 0.94 10.65 -8.19
C HIS A 108 0.78 11.05 -9.66
N LYS A 109 1.90 11.38 -10.31
CA LYS A 109 1.95 11.66 -11.74
C LYS A 109 2.64 10.49 -12.43
N THR A 110 2.02 9.96 -13.47
CA THR A 110 2.73 9.16 -14.47
C THR A 110 3.67 10.09 -15.24
N LEU A 111 4.92 9.66 -15.41
CA LEU A 111 5.84 10.26 -16.39
C LEU A 111 5.44 9.79 -17.78
#